data_AF-A0A3D0H392-F1
#
_entry.id   AF-A0A3D0H392-F1
#
_cell.length_a   1.000
_cell.length_b   1.000
_cell.length_c   1.000
_cell.angle_alpha   90.00
_cell.angle_beta   90.00
_cell.angle_gamma   90.00
#
_symmetry.space_group_name_H-M   'P 1'
#
loop_
_entity.id
_entity.type
_entity.pdbx_description
1 polymer ?
#
loop_
_entity_poly.entity_id
_entity_poly.type
_entity_poly.pdbx_seq_one_letter_code
_entity_poly.pdbx_strand_id
1 'polypeptide(L)'
;MMMTVHMEPKELIRAGRLTEARTLLTEAVKASPADMGLRTLLFQVLVFFGEWDKAKKQLEVILNQDPGRETGVQVYLNLVL
;
A
#
# COMPACT_ATOMS: atom_id res chain seq x y z
N MET A 1 7.11 22.70 -22.93
CA MET A 1 6.64 21.34 -22.62
C MET A 1 7.10 21.01 -21.21
N MET A 2 6.25 21.19 -20.19
CA MET A 2 6.64 20.90 -18.81
C MET A 2 6.75 19.38 -18.66
N MET A 3 7.96 18.88 -18.44
CA MET A 3 8.17 17.51 -17.98
C MET A 3 7.59 17.43 -16.58
N THR A 4 6.38 16.90 -16.44
CA THR A 4 5.86 16.47 -15.15
C THR A 4 6.80 15.40 -14.65
N VAL A 5 7.62 15.72 -13.64
CA VAL A 5 8.41 14.73 -12.91
C VAL A 5 7.40 13.81 -12.23
N HIS A 6 7.14 12.65 -12.84
CA HIS A 6 6.39 11.59 -12.19
C HIS A 6 7.29 11.01 -11.10
N MET A 7 6.98 11.33 -9.85
CA MET A 7 7.65 10.72 -8.71
C MET A 7 7.01 9.38 -8.37
N GLU A 8 7.85 8.42 -8.03
CA GLU A 8 7.42 7.11 -7.57
C GLU A 8 6.79 7.18 -6.17
N PRO A 9 5.90 6.25 -5.80
CA PRO A 9 5.26 6.26 -4.48
C PRO A 9 6.24 6.38 -3.31
N LYS A 10 7.38 5.69 -3.39
CA LYS A 10 8.41 5.72 -2.34
C LYS A 10 9.07 7.09 -2.22
N GLU A 11 9.20 7.84 -3.31
CA GLU A 11 9.75 9.20 -3.31
C GLU A 11 8.76 10.17 -2.67
N LEU A 12 7.48 10.05 -3.02
CA LEU A 12 6.40 10.82 -2.40
C LEU A 12 6.32 10.57 -0.89
N ILE A 13 6.45 9.32 -0.44
CA ILE A 13 6.49 8.97 0.98
C ILE A 13 7.68 9.64 1.68
N ARG A 14 8.90 9.55 1.11
CA ARG A 14 10.09 10.19 1.68
C ARG A 14 10.00 11.71 1.73
N ALA A 15 9.28 12.31 0.79
CA ALA A 15 8.99 13.74 0.77
C ALA A 15 7.85 14.17 1.71
N GLY A 16 7.25 13.25 2.48
CA GLY A 16 6.11 13.54 3.36
C GLY A 16 4.78 13.75 2.62
N ARG A 17 4.75 13.53 1.30
CA ARG A 17 3.59 13.75 0.42
C ARG A 17 2.69 12.51 0.39
N LEU A 18 2.25 12.07 1.57
CA LEU A 18 1.53 10.80 1.76
C LEU A 18 0.19 10.76 1.01
N THR A 19 -0.51 11.88 0.84
CA THR A 19 -1.79 11.92 0.13
C THR A 19 -1.61 11.57 -1.34
N GLU A 20 -0.56 12.07 -1.97
CA GLU A 20 -0.24 11.78 -3.37
C GLU A 20 0.27 10.35 -3.53
N ALA A 21 1.10 9.88 -2.59
CA ALA A 21 1.52 8.48 -2.56
C ALA A 21 0.32 7.53 -2.48
N ARG A 22 -0.66 7.83 -1.62
CA ARG A 22 -1.90 7.05 -1.47
C ARG A 22 -2.69 6.99 -2.78
N THR A 23 -2.85 8.13 -3.45
CA THR A 23 -3.56 8.20 -4.74
C THR A 23 -2.83 7.36 -5.79
N LEU A 24 -1.51 7.54 -5.94
CA LEU A 24 -0.73 6.81 -6.93
C LEU A 24 -0.75 5.31 -6.66
N LEU A 25 -0.58 4.88 -5.41
CA LEU A 25 -0.62 3.48 -5.02
C LEU A 25 -2.01 2.86 -5.23
N THR A 26 -3.07 3.62 -5.02
CA THR A 26 -4.43 3.14 -5.29
C THR A 26 -4.61 2.83 -6.78
N GLU A 27 -4.16 3.72 -7.66
CA GLU A 27 -4.22 3.49 -9.11
C GLU A 27 -3.28 2.37 -9.56
N ALA A 28 -2.07 2.29 -8.98
CA ALA A 28 -1.12 1.23 -9.28
C ALA A 28 -1.66 -0.17 -8.90
N VAL A 29 -2.30 -0.29 -7.72
CA VAL A 29 -2.95 -1.55 -7.30
C VAL A 29 -4.15 -1.89 -8.18
N LYS A 30 -4.92 -0.90 -8.65
CA LYS A 30 -6.01 -1.16 -9.62
C LYS A 30 -5.47 -1.66 -10.96
N ALA A 31 -4.37 -1.10 -11.43
CA ALA A 31 -3.73 -1.49 -12.69
C ALA A 31 -3.02 -2.86 -12.59
N SER A 32 -2.51 -3.22 -11.41
CA SER A 32 -1.80 -4.48 -11.17
C SER A 32 -2.27 -5.15 -9.88
N PRO A 33 -3.49 -5.72 -9.87
CA PRO A 33 -4.11 -6.24 -8.65
C PRO A 33 -3.43 -7.49 -8.07
N ALA A 34 -2.53 -8.14 -8.82
CA ALA A 34 -1.74 -9.27 -8.34
C ALA A 34 -0.35 -8.86 -7.80
N ASP A 35 0.01 -7.58 -7.86
CA ASP A 35 1.28 -7.11 -7.32
C ASP A 35 1.17 -6.92 -5.79
N MET A 36 1.68 -7.91 -5.06
CA MET A 36 1.65 -7.89 -3.60
C MET A 36 2.54 -6.80 -3.01
N GLY A 37 3.62 -6.39 -3.70
CA GLY A 37 4.49 -5.31 -3.24
C GLY A 37 3.76 -3.97 -3.23
N LEU A 38 2.99 -3.68 -4.28
CA LEU A 38 2.14 -2.49 -4.34
C LEU A 38 1.03 -2.52 -3.28
N ARG A 39 0.41 -3.69 -3.05
CA ARG A 39 -0.60 -3.84 -1.98
C ARG A 39 -0.01 -3.63 -0.59
N THR A 40 1.18 -4.17 -0.31
CA THR A 40 1.87 -3.96 0.96
C THR A 40 2.19 -2.48 1.17
N LEU A 41 2.68 -1.79 0.14
CA LEU A 41 3.00 -0.36 0.27
C LEU A 41 1.74 0.50 0.42
N LEU A 42 0.65 0.17 -0.29
CA LEU A 42 -0.65 0.82 -0.10
C LEU A 42 -1.19 0.61 1.32
N PHE A 43 -1.15 -0.63 1.83
CA PHE A 43 -1.51 -0.96 3.21
C PHE A 43 -0.76 -0.06 4.20
N GLN A 44 0.56 0.04 4.10
CA GLN A 44 1.39 0.85 5.00
C GLN A 44 1.02 2.34 4.93
N VAL A 45 0.72 2.87 3.75
CA VAL A 45 0.25 4.26 3.61
C VAL A 45 -1.12 4.45 4.24
N LEU A 46 -2.06 3.52 4.06
CA LEU A 46 -3.39 3.59 4.68
C LEU A 46 -3.32 3.61 6.22
N VAL A 47 -2.37 2.87 6.79
CA VAL A 47 -2.06 2.87 8.22
C VAL A 47 -1.64 4.27 8.71
N PHE A 48 -0.78 4.98 7.97
CA PHE A 48 -0.40 6.36 8.34
C PHE A 48 -1.58 7.33 8.34
N PHE A 49 -2.62 7.06 7.55
CA PHE A 49 -3.85 7.86 7.52
C PHE A 49 -4.91 7.40 8.54
N GLY A 50 -4.65 6.34 9.31
CA GLY A 50 -5.64 5.74 10.20
C GLY A 50 -6.82 5.07 9.47
N GLU A 51 -6.65 4.72 8.20
CA GLU A 51 -7.68 4.06 7.39
C GLU A 51 -7.67 2.53 7.62
N TRP A 52 -7.88 2.14 8.88
CA TRP A 52 -7.70 0.77 9.40
C TRP A 52 -8.46 -0.30 8.61
N ASP A 53 -9.75 -0.07 8.32
CA ASP A 53 -10.57 -1.03 7.58
C ASP A 53 -10.04 -1.28 6.16
N LYS A 54 -9.54 -0.23 5.50
CA LYS A 54 -8.99 -0.37 4.14
C LYS A 54 -7.62 -1.02 4.17
N ALA A 55 -6.81 -0.72 5.18
CA ALA A 55 -5.53 -1.36 5.44
C ALA A 55 -5.72 -2.87 5.62
N LYS A 56 -6.66 -3.28 6.48
CA LYS A 56 -7.00 -4.69 6.72
C LYS A 56 -7.41 -5.42 5.44
N LYS A 57 -8.26 -4.81 4.61
CA LYS A 57 -8.67 -5.39 3.31
C LYS A 57 -7.50 -5.66 2.38
N GLN A 58 -6.45 -4.83 2.38
CA GLN A 58 -5.26 -5.11 1.57
C GLN A 58 -4.51 -6.35 2.09
N LEU A 59 -4.37 -6.49 3.41
CA LEU A 59 -3.74 -7.66 4.03
C LEU A 59 -4.53 -8.95 3.77
N GLU A 60 -5.87 -8.90 3.85
CA GLU A 60 -6.75 -10.03 3.49
C GLU A 60 -6.54 -10.46 2.04
N VAL A 61 -6.46 -9.51 1.11
CA VAL A 61 -6.17 -9.84 -0.30
C VAL A 61 -4.78 -10.44 -0.48
N ILE A 62 -3.77 -9.91 0.24
CA ILE A 62 -2.42 -10.48 0.21
C ILE A 62 -2.41 -11.94 0.67
N LEU A 63 -3.08 -12.22 1.79
CA LEU A 63 -3.18 -13.58 2.34
C LEU A 63 -3.94 -14.53 1.39
N ASN A 64 -5.05 -14.06 0.81
CA ASN A 64 -5.85 -14.86 -0.11
C ASN A 64 -5.11 -15.21 -1.41
N GLN A 65 -4.25 -14.31 -1.90
CA GLN A 65 -3.48 -14.56 -3.13
C GLN A 65 -2.22 -15.38 -2.88
N ASP A 66 -1.60 -15.23 -1.71
CA ASP A 66 -0.41 -15.97 -1.33
C ASP A 66 -0.47 -16.36 0.16
N PRO A 67 -1.01 -17.56 0.46
CA PRO A 67 -1.05 -18.09 1.81
C PRO A 67 0.33 -18.20 2.47
N GLY A 68 1.42 -18.30 1.69
CA GLY A 68 2.78 -18.32 2.21
C GLY A 68 3.22 -17.02 2.89
N ARG A 69 2.45 -15.93 2.75
CA ARG A 69 2.69 -14.64 3.40
C ARG A 69 1.98 -14.48 4.75
N GLU A 70 1.28 -15.51 5.25
CA GLU A 70 0.52 -15.47 6.50
C GLU A 70 1.31 -14.89 7.68
N THR A 71 2.54 -15.37 7.91
CA THR A 71 3.37 -14.86 9.02
C THR A 71 3.60 -13.35 8.91
N GLY A 72 3.88 -12.84 7.71
CA GLY A 72 4.08 -11.42 7.48
C GLY A 72 2.79 -10.61 7.68
N VAL A 73 1.66 -11.13 7.22
CA VAL A 73 0.34 -10.51 7.44
C VAL A 73 0.02 -10.44 8.93
N GLN A 74 0.23 -11.53 9.68
CA GLN A 74 -0.10 -11.58 11.11
C GLN A 74 0.76 -10.62 11.94
N VAL A 75 2.04 -10.42 11.56
CA VAL A 75 2.90 -9.40 12.18
C VAL A 75 2.28 -8.01 12.06
N TYR A 76 1.80 -7.63 10.87
CA TYR A 76 1.18 -6.34 10.65
C TYR A 76 -0.17 -6.20 11.35
N LEU A 77 -0.99 -7.25 11.36
CA LEU A 77 -2.23 -7.27 12.13
C LEU A 77 -1.92 -6.97 13.60
N ASN A 78 -1.02 -7.70 14.24
CA ASN A 78 -0.73 -7.52 15.67
C ASN A 78 -0.09 -6.17 16.03
N LEU A 79 0.65 -5.55 15.10
CA LEU A 79 1.35 -4.28 15.36
C LEU A 79 0.46 -3.06 15.18
N VAL A 80 -0.55 -3.16 14.31
CA VAL A 80 -1.24 -1.98 13.75
C VAL A 80 -2.75 -2.02 13.94
N LEU A 81 -3.36 -3.19 14.02
CA LEU A 81 -4.81 -3.42 14.05
C LEU A 81 -5.24 -4.23 15.27
#